data_AF-A0A6J4IPD9-F1
#
_entry.id   AF-A0A6J4IPD9-F1
#
_cell.length_a   1.000
_cell.length_b   1.000
_cell.length_c   1.000
_cell.angle_alpha   90.00
_cell.angle_beta   90.00
_cell.angle_gamma   90.00
#
_symmetry.space_group_name_H-M   'P 1'
#
loop_
_entity.id
_entity.type
_entity.pdbx_description
1 polymer ?
#
loop_
_entity_poly.entity_id
_entity_poly.type
_entity_poly.pdbx_seq_one_letter_code
_entity_poly.pdbx_strand_id
1 'polypeptide(L)'
;MFKQIPTRKNAVLAAAFLALLPVAALAQPPTKVDDPKSLERHLFPLAPAMPAAPTVTYDVSDFPEGKAWAEKAQKVVSDWFPIVWRMLGTEERTPPKTVKLVFKRTLSAPAYAGGDTITVSGEWITRTPNDFGMMVHELTHLVQAYRGPGDRPGWLTEGIADYIRWWRYEPETTRTRIDPAKASYRDAYRTTAGFLAYLTAKYDRALVPRLDRALRKGTYTPDLFKDAS
;
A
#
# COMPACT_ATOMS: atom_id res chain seq x y z
N MET A 1 43.46 -74.52 16.96
CA MET A 1 44.73 -73.98 17.50
C MET A 1 44.47 -72.54 17.92
N PHE A 2 44.81 -72.20 19.16
CA PHE A 2 44.41 -70.99 19.89
C PHE A 2 45.19 -69.71 19.52
N LYS A 3 44.61 -68.57 19.97
CA LYS A 3 45.16 -67.19 20.18
C LYS A 3 44.93 -66.22 19.00
N GLN A 4 44.48 -64.97 19.17
CA GLN A 4 44.45 -64.09 20.35
C GLN A 4 43.50 -62.88 20.10
N ILE A 5 42.82 -62.40 21.16
CA ILE A 5 42.22 -61.05 21.31
C ILE A 5 43.25 -60.21 22.09
N PRO A 6 43.56 -58.93 21.74
CA PRO A 6 42.91 -57.74 22.37
C PRO A 6 42.85 -56.52 21.41
N THR A 7 42.17 -55.38 21.61
CA THR A 7 41.59 -54.73 22.79
C THR A 7 40.66 -53.59 22.32
N ARG A 8 39.68 -53.24 23.16
CA ARG A 8 38.77 -52.08 23.07
C ARG A 8 39.49 -50.75 22.83
N LYS A 9 38.83 -49.83 22.11
CA LYS A 9 38.64 -48.44 22.54
C LYS A 9 37.45 -47.77 21.80
N ASN A 10 36.41 -47.52 22.59
CA ASN A 10 35.56 -46.33 22.60
C ASN A 10 34.66 -46.06 21.39
N ALA A 11 33.46 -46.64 21.44
CA ALA A 11 32.27 -46.02 20.88
C ALA A 11 32.02 -44.70 21.63
N VAL A 12 32.27 -43.57 20.96
CA VAL A 12 31.79 -42.27 21.42
C VAL A 12 30.35 -42.17 20.97
N LEU A 13 29.42 -42.26 21.94
CA LEU A 13 28.06 -41.74 21.78
C LEU A 13 28.20 -40.24 21.47
N ALA A 14 28.00 -39.85 20.22
CA ALA A 14 27.67 -38.47 19.90
C ALA A 14 26.23 -38.22 20.37
N ALA A 15 26.08 -37.74 21.60
CA ALA A 15 24.84 -37.16 22.07
C ALA A 15 24.54 -35.93 21.18
N ALA A 16 23.58 -36.08 20.27
CA ALA A 16 23.02 -34.95 19.54
C ALA A 16 22.21 -34.09 20.51
N PHE A 17 22.88 -33.11 21.13
CA PHE A 17 22.19 -31.99 21.77
C PHE A 17 21.59 -31.14 20.65
N LEU A 18 20.31 -31.33 20.37
CA LEU A 18 19.49 -30.33 19.69
C LEU A 18 19.42 -29.13 20.63
N ALA A 19 20.34 -28.18 20.47
CA ALA A 19 20.18 -26.85 21.04
C ALA A 19 19.01 -26.19 20.32
N LEU A 20 17.84 -26.21 20.94
CA LEU A 20 16.73 -25.32 20.64
C LEU A 20 17.22 -23.89 20.87
N LEU A 21 17.74 -23.26 19.81
CA LEU A 21 17.91 -21.81 19.79
C LEU A 21 16.51 -21.20 19.94
N PRO A 22 16.26 -20.36 20.97
CA PRO A 22 15.05 -19.57 20.96
C PRO A 22 15.17 -18.63 19.77
N VAL A 23 14.37 -18.87 18.73
CA VAL A 23 14.09 -17.85 17.72
C VAL A 23 13.22 -16.80 18.42
N ALA A 24 13.88 -15.95 19.21
CA ALA A 24 13.30 -14.68 19.59
C ALA A 24 13.15 -13.91 18.28
N ALA A 25 11.94 -13.96 17.71
CA ALA A 25 11.54 -13.01 16.69
C ALA A 25 11.85 -11.63 17.26
N LEU A 26 12.82 -10.94 16.66
CA LEU A 26 13.02 -9.52 16.90
C LEU A 26 11.80 -8.81 16.35
N ALA A 27 10.71 -8.82 17.13
CA ALA A 27 9.61 -7.90 16.95
C ALA A 27 10.21 -6.51 17.22
N GLN A 28 10.60 -5.82 16.14
CA GLN A 28 10.91 -4.41 16.26
C GLN A 28 9.64 -3.72 16.79
N PRO A 29 9.73 -2.95 17.88
CA PRO A 29 8.59 -2.20 18.35
C PRO A 29 8.12 -1.25 17.22
N PRO A 30 6.81 -0.95 17.13
CA PRO A 30 6.32 0.06 16.20
C PRO A 30 7.12 1.34 16.44
N THR A 31 7.90 1.74 15.44
CA THR A 31 8.75 2.92 15.56
C THR A 31 7.85 4.11 15.39
N LYS A 32 7.55 4.81 16.49
CA LYS A 32 6.88 6.11 16.41
C LYS A 32 7.61 6.96 15.37
N VAL A 33 6.85 7.45 14.38
CA VAL A 33 7.35 8.34 13.33
C VAL A 33 7.63 9.70 13.97
N ASP A 34 8.79 9.83 14.60
CA ASP A 34 9.15 11.03 15.35
C ASP A 34 9.91 12.07 14.49
N ASP A 35 10.33 11.73 13.26
CA ASP A 35 11.09 12.63 12.35
C ASP A 35 10.55 12.62 10.91
N PRO A 36 10.07 13.77 10.38
CA PRO A 36 9.69 13.93 8.97
C PRO A 36 10.77 13.54 7.96
N LYS A 37 12.07 13.67 8.28
CA LYS A 37 13.16 13.22 7.40
C LYS A 37 13.26 11.70 7.28
N SER A 38 12.77 10.96 8.28
CA SER A 38 12.70 9.50 8.21
C SER A 38 11.67 9.01 7.16
N LEU A 39 10.75 9.88 6.73
CA LEU A 39 9.80 9.64 5.65
C LEU A 39 10.40 9.94 4.27
N GLU A 40 11.46 10.74 4.15
CA GLU A 40 12.10 11.06 2.86
C GLU A 40 12.68 9.81 2.18
N ARG A 41 13.19 8.84 2.95
CA ARG A 41 13.62 7.53 2.39
C ARG A 41 12.48 6.70 1.77
N HIS A 42 11.23 7.09 2.04
CA HIS A 42 10.01 6.50 1.48
C HIS A 42 9.41 7.36 0.34
N LEU A 43 9.97 8.55 0.11
CA LEU A 43 9.62 9.50 -0.93
C LEU A 43 10.72 9.47 -2.00
N PHE A 44 10.65 8.53 -2.93
CA PHE A 44 11.39 8.67 -4.20
C PHE A 44 10.50 9.45 -5.16
N PRO A 45 10.71 10.77 -5.35
CA PRO A 45 9.93 11.52 -6.33
C PRO A 45 10.32 11.04 -7.73
N LEU A 46 9.34 10.54 -8.47
CA LEU A 46 9.51 10.14 -9.88
C LEU A 46 8.80 11.09 -10.83
N ALA A 47 7.87 11.89 -10.30
CA ALA A 47 7.25 12.98 -11.02
C ALA A 47 7.89 14.32 -10.62
N PRO A 48 7.88 15.32 -11.53
CA PRO A 48 8.17 16.69 -11.17
C PRO A 48 7.29 17.16 -10.00
N ALA A 49 7.82 18.08 -9.19
CA ALA A 49 7.03 18.74 -8.17
C ALA A 49 5.79 19.41 -8.82
N MET A 50 4.63 19.28 -8.18
CA MET A 50 3.44 19.94 -8.68
C MET A 50 3.57 21.46 -8.51
N PRO A 51 3.32 22.25 -9.57
CA PRO A 51 3.37 23.71 -9.47
C PRO A 51 2.27 24.26 -8.55
N ALA A 52 1.12 23.59 -8.47
CA ALA A 52 0.06 23.89 -7.51
C ALA A 52 -0.77 22.63 -7.20
N ALA A 53 -1.19 22.49 -5.94
CA ALA A 53 -2.15 21.46 -5.52
C ALA A 53 -3.55 21.72 -6.13
N PRO A 54 -4.34 20.67 -6.46
CA PRO A 54 -5.72 20.88 -6.86
C PRO A 54 -6.52 21.56 -5.77
N THR A 55 -7.46 22.42 -6.16
CA THR A 55 -8.47 22.91 -5.24
C THR A 55 -9.41 21.76 -4.87
N VAL A 56 -9.49 21.41 -3.59
CA VAL A 56 -10.43 20.38 -3.13
C VAL A 56 -11.71 21.03 -2.65
N THR A 57 -12.85 20.56 -3.14
CA THR A 57 -14.20 21.02 -2.76
C THR A 57 -15.01 19.85 -2.22
N TYR A 58 -16.08 20.11 -1.47
CA TYR A 58 -16.97 19.06 -0.99
C TYR A 58 -18.44 19.46 -1.12
N ASP A 59 -19.28 18.45 -1.33
CA ASP A 59 -20.73 18.53 -1.47
C ASP A 59 -21.36 17.55 -0.48
N VAL A 60 -22.00 18.08 0.55
CA VAL A 60 -22.68 17.35 1.62
C VAL A 60 -24.19 17.52 1.56
N SER A 61 -24.73 17.94 0.41
CA SER A 61 -26.17 18.19 0.25
C SER A 61 -27.05 16.98 0.60
N ASP A 62 -26.59 15.77 0.30
CA ASP A 62 -27.31 14.51 0.57
C ASP A 62 -27.02 13.93 1.98
N PHE A 63 -25.90 14.35 2.60
CA PHE A 63 -25.51 13.95 3.95
C PHE A 63 -24.93 15.12 4.77
N PRO A 64 -25.75 16.12 5.16
CA PRO A 64 -25.28 17.32 5.84
C PRO A 64 -24.56 17.06 7.17
N GLU A 65 -24.92 15.98 7.86
CA GLU A 65 -24.33 15.53 9.13
C GLU A 65 -22.83 15.20 8.97
N GLY A 66 -22.40 14.87 7.75
CA GLY A 66 -21.00 14.56 7.41
C GLY A 66 -20.10 15.79 7.26
N LYS A 67 -20.60 17.03 7.38
CA LYS A 67 -19.83 18.25 7.11
C LYS A 67 -18.48 18.32 7.83
N ALA A 68 -18.46 18.05 9.14
CA ALA A 68 -17.21 18.09 9.92
C ALA A 68 -16.20 17.02 9.48
N TRP A 69 -16.69 15.88 9.00
CA TRP A 69 -15.83 14.84 8.42
C TRP A 69 -15.32 15.25 7.04
N ALA A 70 -16.17 15.86 6.21
CA ALA A 70 -15.83 16.36 4.88
C ALA A 70 -14.73 17.43 4.91
N GLU A 71 -14.74 18.32 5.89
CA GLU A 71 -13.68 19.33 6.11
C GLU A 71 -12.32 18.69 6.41
N LYS A 72 -12.30 17.62 7.23
CA LYS A 72 -11.07 16.86 7.49
C LYS A 72 -10.61 16.10 6.25
N ALA A 73 -11.53 15.46 5.53
CA ALA A 73 -11.24 14.76 4.29
C ALA A 73 -10.70 15.70 3.21
N GLN A 74 -11.26 16.90 3.08
CA GLN A 74 -10.75 17.95 2.20
C GLN A 74 -9.29 18.28 2.52
N LYS A 75 -8.95 18.43 3.79
CA LYS A 75 -7.56 18.66 4.22
C LYS A 75 -6.66 17.48 3.90
N VAL A 76 -7.07 16.25 4.20
CA VAL A 76 -6.30 15.04 3.88
C VAL A 76 -6.01 14.96 2.38
N VAL A 77 -7.01 15.12 1.52
CA VAL A 77 -6.84 15.07 0.06
C VAL A 77 -5.95 16.23 -0.43
N SER A 78 -6.11 17.44 0.11
CA SER A 78 -5.27 18.59 -0.27
C SER A 78 -3.80 18.37 0.09
N ASP A 79 -3.53 17.83 1.29
CA ASP A 79 -2.17 17.59 1.76
C ASP A 79 -1.51 16.42 1.01
N TRP A 80 -2.28 15.37 0.72
CA TRP A 80 -1.75 14.14 0.13
C TRP A 80 -1.71 14.12 -1.38
N PHE A 81 -2.54 14.90 -2.10
CA PHE A 81 -2.51 14.90 -3.57
C PHE A 81 -1.10 15.18 -4.11
N PRO A 82 -0.38 16.22 -3.68
CA PRO A 82 0.97 16.49 -4.19
C PRO A 82 2.01 15.44 -3.77
N ILE A 83 1.76 14.69 -2.71
CA ILE A 83 2.64 13.61 -2.24
C ILE A 83 2.45 12.37 -3.12
N VAL A 84 1.19 11.93 -3.31
CA VAL A 84 0.86 10.80 -4.18
C VAL A 84 1.27 11.09 -5.62
N TRP A 85 1.08 12.33 -6.10
CA TRP A 85 1.58 12.74 -7.40
C TRP A 85 3.09 12.62 -7.52
N ARG A 86 3.87 13.03 -6.52
CA ARG A 86 5.33 12.86 -6.56
C ARG A 86 5.75 11.39 -6.66
N MET A 87 4.96 10.47 -6.06
CA MET A 87 5.24 9.04 -6.09
C MET A 87 4.85 8.37 -7.41
N LEU A 88 3.68 8.72 -7.98
CA LEU A 88 3.04 7.96 -9.07
C LEU A 88 2.66 8.81 -10.30
N GLY A 89 2.80 10.12 -10.21
CA GLY A 89 2.58 11.04 -11.33
C GLY A 89 3.54 10.73 -12.49
N THR A 90 3.12 11.10 -13.68
CA THR A 90 3.91 10.93 -14.90
C THR A 90 3.90 12.21 -15.70
N GLU A 91 5.00 12.50 -16.41
CA GLU A 91 5.16 13.73 -17.19
C GLU A 91 4.12 13.84 -18.31
N GLU A 92 3.60 12.70 -18.79
CA GLU A 92 2.57 12.65 -19.82
C GLU A 92 1.16 12.98 -19.30
N ARG A 93 1.00 13.25 -17.99
CA ARG A 93 -0.29 13.58 -17.36
C ARG A 93 -0.24 14.95 -16.71
N THR A 94 -1.36 15.66 -16.85
CA THR A 94 -1.65 16.86 -16.06
C THR A 94 -2.59 16.46 -14.92
N PRO A 95 -2.29 16.81 -13.66
CA PRO A 95 -3.22 16.56 -12.56
C PRO A 95 -4.50 17.39 -12.75
N PRO A 96 -5.64 16.92 -12.22
CA PRO A 96 -6.87 17.72 -12.21
C PRO A 96 -6.62 19.05 -11.48
N LYS A 97 -7.27 20.13 -11.93
CA LYS A 97 -7.20 21.44 -11.26
C LYS A 97 -8.09 21.48 -10.01
N THR A 98 -9.13 20.66 -9.99
CA THR A 98 -10.11 20.59 -8.91
C THR A 98 -10.37 19.12 -8.58
N VAL A 99 -10.55 18.81 -7.31
CA VAL A 99 -11.06 17.51 -6.85
C VAL A 99 -12.38 17.76 -6.11
N LYS A 100 -13.44 17.05 -6.47
CA LYS A 100 -14.75 17.16 -5.81
C LYS A 100 -14.98 15.95 -4.90
N LEU A 101 -15.28 16.21 -3.62
CA LEU A 101 -15.76 15.20 -2.69
C LEU A 101 -17.27 15.23 -2.65
N VAL A 102 -17.95 14.12 -2.90
CA VAL A 102 -19.42 14.04 -2.87
C VAL A 102 -19.84 13.06 -1.79
N PHE A 103 -20.62 13.52 -0.81
CA PHE A 103 -21.10 12.68 0.27
C PHE A 103 -22.52 12.23 -0.02
N LYS A 104 -22.70 10.92 -0.14
CA LYS A 104 -23.99 10.27 -0.36
C LYS A 104 -24.43 9.57 0.91
N ARG A 105 -25.71 9.65 1.26
CA ARG A 105 -26.22 9.01 2.48
C ARG A 105 -25.94 7.51 2.44
N THR A 106 -26.24 6.88 1.32
CA THR A 106 -26.05 5.44 1.09
C THR A 106 -25.18 5.18 -0.13
N LEU A 107 -24.30 4.19 -0.01
CA LEU A 107 -23.43 3.71 -1.08
C LEU A 107 -22.99 2.28 -0.74
N SER A 108 -22.92 1.41 -1.75
CA SER A 108 -22.56 -0.02 -1.56
C SER A 108 -21.08 -0.24 -1.21
N ALA A 109 -20.23 0.74 -1.50
CA ALA A 109 -18.81 0.76 -1.16
C ALA A 109 -18.53 1.88 -0.13
N PRO A 110 -17.41 1.81 0.61
CA PRO A 110 -16.97 2.90 1.49
C PRO A 110 -16.83 4.24 0.73
N ALA A 111 -16.19 4.18 -0.43
CA ALA A 111 -16.07 5.28 -1.39
C ALA A 111 -15.76 4.71 -2.78
N TYR A 112 -15.78 5.58 -3.80
CA TYR A 112 -15.18 5.31 -5.11
C TYR A 112 -14.70 6.60 -5.76
N ALA A 113 -13.68 6.50 -6.59
CA ALA A 113 -13.16 7.60 -7.41
C ALA A 113 -13.52 7.46 -8.89
N GLY A 114 -13.81 8.58 -9.55
CA GLY A 114 -14.06 8.63 -10.98
C GLY A 114 -13.88 10.03 -11.54
N GLY A 115 -13.15 10.17 -12.65
CA GLY A 115 -12.82 11.47 -13.23
C GLY A 115 -11.97 12.30 -12.27
N ASP A 116 -12.54 13.36 -11.73
CA ASP A 116 -11.97 14.26 -10.71
C ASP A 116 -12.76 14.23 -9.39
N THR A 117 -13.64 13.26 -9.23
CA THR A 117 -14.59 13.17 -8.12
C THR A 117 -14.33 11.93 -7.27
N ILE A 118 -14.41 12.09 -5.94
CA ILE A 118 -14.46 11.00 -4.97
C ILE A 118 -15.85 11.03 -4.33
N THR A 119 -16.60 9.94 -4.44
CA THR A 119 -17.90 9.78 -3.78
C THR A 119 -17.73 8.95 -2.53
N VAL A 120 -18.23 9.44 -1.39
CA VAL A 120 -18.05 8.87 -0.05
C VAL A 120 -19.39 8.45 0.54
N SER A 121 -19.42 7.29 1.19
CA SER A 121 -20.58 6.77 1.91
C SER A 121 -20.74 7.41 3.28
N GLY A 122 -21.86 8.09 3.51
CA GLY A 122 -22.28 8.63 4.81
C GLY A 122 -22.39 7.54 5.87
N GLU A 123 -23.09 6.44 5.56
CA GLU A 123 -23.19 5.27 6.44
C GLU A 123 -21.85 4.65 6.83
N TRP A 124 -20.86 4.66 5.93
CA TRP A 124 -19.51 4.19 6.25
C TRP A 124 -18.84 5.13 7.25
N ILE A 125 -18.78 6.43 6.95
CA ILE A 125 -18.08 7.39 7.83
C ILE A 125 -18.76 7.54 9.20
N THR A 126 -20.05 7.25 9.31
CA THR A 126 -20.74 7.15 10.62
C THR A 126 -20.25 5.94 11.43
N ARG A 127 -20.03 4.79 10.79
CA ARG A 127 -19.56 3.56 11.47
C ARG A 127 -18.05 3.54 11.67
N THR A 128 -17.31 4.25 10.83
CA THR A 128 -15.85 4.20 10.76
C THR A 128 -15.25 5.62 10.70
N PRO A 129 -15.52 6.49 11.69
CA PRO A 129 -15.24 7.93 11.60
C PRO A 129 -13.75 8.30 11.51
N ASN A 130 -12.85 7.36 11.80
CA ASN A 130 -11.40 7.57 11.75
C ASN A 130 -10.76 7.06 10.46
N ASP A 131 -11.53 6.50 9.52
CA ASP A 131 -11.03 5.93 8.27
C ASP A 131 -10.74 7.01 7.21
N PHE A 132 -9.73 7.84 7.47
CA PHE A 132 -9.26 8.82 6.48
C PHE A 132 -8.33 8.18 5.43
N GLY A 133 -7.73 7.02 5.72
CA GLY A 133 -6.92 6.27 4.76
C GLY A 133 -7.68 5.87 3.50
N MET A 134 -9.00 5.66 3.60
CA MET A 134 -9.90 5.53 2.44
C MET A 134 -9.75 6.69 1.45
N MET A 135 -9.65 7.94 1.92
CA MET A 135 -9.51 9.10 1.04
C MET A 135 -8.19 9.07 0.27
N VAL A 136 -7.12 8.54 0.86
CA VAL A 136 -5.81 8.38 0.21
C VAL A 136 -5.84 7.24 -0.81
N HIS A 137 -6.58 6.16 -0.53
CA HIS A 137 -6.85 5.09 -1.49
C HIS A 137 -7.56 5.66 -2.73
N GLU A 138 -8.70 6.33 -2.55
CA GLU A 138 -9.48 6.90 -3.66
C GLU A 138 -8.73 8.00 -4.42
N LEU A 139 -8.01 8.86 -3.71
CA LEU A 139 -7.10 9.83 -4.31
C LEU A 139 -6.07 9.16 -5.23
N THR A 140 -5.54 8.00 -4.83
CA THR A 140 -4.56 7.28 -5.66
C THR A 140 -5.16 6.88 -6.99
N HIS A 141 -6.44 6.49 -7.04
CA HIS A 141 -7.13 6.22 -8.30
C HIS A 141 -7.26 7.45 -9.21
N LEU A 142 -7.41 8.66 -8.65
CA LEU A 142 -7.38 9.91 -9.45
C LEU A 142 -6.00 10.16 -10.10
N VAL A 143 -4.92 9.79 -9.40
CA VAL A 143 -3.54 9.89 -9.93
C VAL A 143 -3.29 8.80 -10.99
N GLN A 144 -3.68 7.56 -10.70
CA GLN A 144 -3.58 6.42 -11.61
C GLN A 144 -4.32 6.73 -12.93
N ALA A 145 -5.62 7.02 -12.83
CA ALA A 145 -6.52 7.41 -13.92
C ALA A 145 -6.26 6.65 -15.24
N TYR A 146 -6.07 5.34 -15.11
CA TYR A 146 -5.70 4.50 -16.22
C TYR A 146 -6.83 4.51 -17.27
N ARG A 147 -6.49 4.62 -18.56
CA ARG A 147 -7.48 4.66 -19.66
C ARG A 147 -7.92 3.25 -20.12
N GLY A 148 -9.22 3.07 -20.36
CA GLY A 148 -9.85 1.93 -21.09
C GLY A 148 -9.72 0.56 -20.40
N PRO A 149 -10.74 -0.31 -20.40
CA PRO A 149 -10.74 -1.55 -19.61
C PRO A 149 -9.71 -2.62 -20.03
N GLY A 150 -8.94 -2.41 -21.10
CA GLY A 150 -8.04 -3.43 -21.67
C GLY A 150 -7.10 -4.02 -20.62
N ASP A 151 -7.05 -5.36 -20.54
CA ASP A 151 -6.15 -6.31 -19.86
C ASP A 151 -5.46 -5.91 -18.54
N ARG A 152 -5.90 -4.85 -17.88
CA ARG A 152 -5.28 -4.33 -16.67
C ARG A 152 -5.69 -5.20 -15.49
N PRO A 153 -4.74 -5.76 -14.73
CA PRO A 153 -5.06 -6.49 -13.52
C PRO A 153 -5.66 -5.56 -12.46
N GLY A 154 -6.99 -5.63 -12.27
CA GLY A 154 -7.69 -4.87 -11.22
C GLY A 154 -7.06 -5.05 -9.84
N TRP A 155 -6.63 -6.26 -9.51
CA TRP A 155 -5.93 -6.55 -8.26
C TRP A 155 -4.69 -5.69 -8.03
N LEU A 156 -3.95 -5.35 -9.09
CA LEU A 156 -2.74 -4.53 -8.98
C LEU A 156 -3.08 -3.05 -8.88
N THR A 157 -4.13 -2.60 -9.57
CA THR A 157 -4.67 -1.24 -9.44
C THR A 157 -5.05 -0.94 -7.99
N GLU A 158 -5.87 -1.82 -7.39
CA GLU A 158 -6.29 -1.74 -5.98
C GLU A 158 -5.11 -1.91 -5.03
N GLY A 159 -4.21 -2.85 -5.33
CA GLY A 159 -3.04 -3.13 -4.51
C GLY A 159 -2.04 -1.96 -4.43
N ILE A 160 -1.88 -1.20 -5.52
CA ILE A 160 -1.07 0.03 -5.52
C ILE A 160 -1.75 1.11 -4.66
N ALA A 161 -3.07 1.29 -4.77
CA ALA A 161 -3.81 2.25 -3.95
C ALA A 161 -3.68 1.92 -2.45
N ASP A 162 -3.84 0.65 -2.09
CA ASP A 162 -3.66 0.19 -0.71
C ASP A 162 -2.19 0.20 -0.25
N TYR A 163 -1.22 0.06 -1.16
CA TYR A 163 0.19 0.27 -0.83
C TYR A 163 0.45 1.71 -0.40
N ILE A 164 -0.05 2.69 -1.15
CA ILE A 164 0.07 4.11 -0.79
C ILE A 164 -0.62 4.36 0.56
N ARG A 165 -1.84 3.85 0.75
CA ARG A 165 -2.54 3.97 2.03
C ARG A 165 -1.74 3.36 3.19
N TRP A 166 -1.45 2.07 3.15
CA TRP A 166 -0.95 1.34 4.33
C TRP A 166 0.56 1.42 4.57
N TRP A 167 1.35 1.80 3.57
CA TRP A 167 2.82 1.89 3.70
C TRP A 167 3.38 3.29 3.51
N ARG A 168 2.57 4.26 3.04
CA ARG A 168 2.99 5.67 2.96
C ARG A 168 2.19 6.57 3.90
N TYR A 169 0.87 6.45 3.93
CA TYR A 169 0.03 7.31 4.78
C TYR A 169 -0.16 6.79 6.20
N GLU A 170 -0.46 5.51 6.36
CA GLU A 170 -0.79 4.83 7.62
C GLU A 170 0.24 3.72 7.97
N PRO A 171 1.56 4.01 7.99
CA PRO A 171 2.57 2.96 8.22
C PRO A 171 2.49 2.32 9.61
N GLU A 172 1.97 3.05 10.60
CA GLU A 172 1.85 2.60 11.99
C GLU A 172 0.58 1.78 12.27
N THR A 173 -0.36 1.70 11.33
CA THR A 173 -1.58 0.92 11.56
C THR A 173 -1.24 -0.56 11.71
N THR A 174 -1.72 -1.16 12.81
CA THR A 174 -1.60 -2.60 13.05
C THR A 174 -2.20 -3.36 11.88
N ARG A 175 -1.36 -4.17 11.23
CA ARG A 175 -1.75 -4.95 10.05
C ARG A 175 -2.19 -6.33 10.50
N THR A 176 -3.37 -6.77 10.07
CA THR A 176 -3.76 -8.17 10.21
C THR A 176 -2.72 -9.03 9.50
N ARG A 177 -2.20 -10.05 10.18
CA ARG A 177 -1.22 -10.96 9.60
C ARG A 177 -1.87 -11.67 8.40
N ILE A 178 -1.29 -11.49 7.22
CA ILE A 178 -1.69 -12.24 6.02
C ILE A 178 -1.33 -13.71 6.28
N ASP A 179 -2.29 -14.61 6.11
CA ASP A 179 -2.05 -16.05 6.13
C ASP A 179 -1.48 -16.46 4.75
N PRO A 180 -0.17 -16.73 4.63
CA PRO A 180 0.45 -17.03 3.33
C PRO A 180 -0.03 -18.36 2.74
N ALA A 181 -0.67 -19.23 3.52
CA ALA A 181 -1.23 -20.48 3.02
C ALA A 181 -2.60 -20.30 2.34
N LYS A 182 -3.26 -19.15 2.54
CA LYS A 182 -4.61 -18.85 2.02
C LYS A 182 -4.66 -17.61 1.12
N ALA A 183 -3.65 -16.77 1.18
CA ALA A 183 -3.60 -15.51 0.48
C ALA A 183 -2.88 -15.64 -0.87
N SER A 184 -3.46 -15.06 -1.91
CA SER A 184 -2.81 -14.82 -3.19
C SER A 184 -2.42 -13.36 -3.30
N TYR A 185 -1.27 -13.07 -3.91
CA TYR A 185 -0.88 -11.69 -4.20
C TYR A 185 -1.87 -10.98 -5.16
N ARG A 186 -2.81 -11.71 -5.76
CA ARG A 186 -3.90 -11.20 -6.61
C ARG A 186 -5.21 -10.95 -5.87
N ASP A 187 -5.23 -11.07 -4.54
CA ASP A 187 -6.43 -10.82 -3.72
C ASP A 187 -6.77 -9.33 -3.59
N ALA A 188 -6.06 -8.46 -4.31
CA ALA A 188 -6.19 -7.02 -4.29
C ALA A 188 -5.89 -6.41 -2.91
N TYR A 189 -6.13 -5.11 -2.80
CA TYR A 189 -6.13 -4.36 -1.53
C TYR A 189 -4.90 -4.67 -0.65
N ARG A 190 -5.14 -4.89 0.64
CA ARG A 190 -4.12 -5.04 1.67
C ARG A 190 -3.19 -6.24 1.44
N THR A 191 -3.68 -7.32 0.84
CA THR A 191 -2.86 -8.51 0.54
C THR A 191 -1.83 -8.18 -0.55
N THR A 192 -2.31 -7.64 -1.68
CA THR A 192 -1.42 -7.19 -2.75
C THR A 192 -0.47 -6.10 -2.26
N ALA A 193 -0.96 -5.14 -1.48
CA ALA A 193 -0.13 -4.06 -0.92
C ALA A 193 1.00 -4.59 -0.03
N GLY A 194 0.75 -5.62 0.78
CA GLY A 194 1.79 -6.27 1.59
C GLY A 194 2.85 -6.96 0.74
N PHE A 195 2.45 -7.63 -0.33
CA PHE A 195 3.38 -8.22 -1.30
C PHE A 195 4.23 -7.15 -1.99
N LEU A 196 3.60 -6.08 -2.49
CA LEU A 196 4.31 -4.95 -3.10
C LEU A 196 5.29 -4.30 -2.13
N ALA A 197 4.91 -4.14 -0.87
CA ALA A 197 5.78 -3.57 0.15
C ALA A 197 6.99 -4.43 0.45
N TYR A 198 6.81 -5.76 0.55
CA TYR A 198 7.93 -6.69 0.71
C TYR A 198 8.92 -6.58 -0.45
N LEU A 199 8.42 -6.63 -1.70
CA LEU A 199 9.29 -6.54 -2.87
C LEU A 199 10.00 -5.18 -2.96
N THR A 200 9.27 -4.10 -2.69
CA THR A 200 9.81 -2.73 -2.75
C THR A 200 10.88 -2.51 -1.69
N ALA A 201 10.70 -3.07 -0.49
CA ALA A 201 11.66 -2.94 0.60
C ALA A 201 12.90 -3.82 0.39
N LYS A 202 12.71 -5.03 -0.14
CA LYS A 202 13.78 -6.03 -0.23
C LYS A 202 14.62 -5.91 -1.49
N TYR A 203 14.02 -5.54 -2.62
CA TYR A 203 14.70 -5.66 -3.90
C TYR A 203 14.72 -4.37 -4.74
N ASP A 204 13.58 -3.74 -4.99
CA ASP A 204 13.51 -2.56 -5.87
C ASP A 204 12.57 -1.47 -5.32
N ARG A 205 13.16 -0.39 -4.82
CA ARG A 205 12.41 0.75 -4.28
C ARG A 205 11.56 1.49 -5.33
N ALA A 206 11.86 1.32 -6.61
CA ALA A 206 11.13 1.90 -7.74
C ALA A 206 10.08 0.95 -8.34
N LEU A 207 9.86 -0.24 -7.76
CA LEU A 207 8.94 -1.23 -8.29
C LEU A 207 7.51 -0.71 -8.43
N VAL A 208 6.91 -0.18 -7.35
CA VAL A 208 5.51 0.28 -7.37
C VAL A 208 5.28 1.37 -8.43
N PRO A 209 6.08 2.43 -8.51
CA PRO A 209 5.94 3.42 -9.56
C PRO A 209 6.17 2.88 -10.98
N ARG A 210 7.09 1.92 -11.16
CA ARG A 210 7.33 1.26 -12.45
C ARG A 210 6.10 0.46 -12.89
N LEU A 211 5.49 -0.28 -11.97
CA LEU A 211 4.24 -1.02 -12.20
C LEU A 211 3.08 -0.07 -12.54
N ASP A 212 2.91 1.00 -11.76
CA ASP A 212 1.89 2.03 -12.00
C ASP A 212 2.06 2.68 -13.38
N ARG A 213 3.29 3.06 -13.77
CA ARG A 213 3.58 3.60 -15.10
C ARG A 213 3.27 2.59 -16.20
N ALA A 214 3.60 1.31 -16.02
CA ALA A 214 3.32 0.27 -17.01
C ALA A 214 1.81 0.02 -17.17
N LEU A 215 1.06 0.00 -16.06
CA LEU A 215 -0.40 -0.08 -16.09
C LEU A 215 -1.02 1.11 -16.81
N ARG A 216 -0.52 2.33 -16.54
CA ARG A 216 -0.98 3.55 -17.21
C ARG A 216 -0.75 3.52 -18.71
N LYS A 217 0.38 2.96 -19.16
CA LYS A 217 0.75 2.85 -20.58
C LYS A 217 0.13 1.62 -21.27
N GLY A 218 -0.52 0.72 -20.53
CA GLY A 218 -1.03 -0.54 -21.08
C GLY A 218 0.08 -1.52 -21.47
N THR A 219 1.28 -1.38 -20.90
CA THR A 219 2.45 -2.22 -21.20
C THR A 219 2.82 -3.15 -20.05
N TYR A 220 1.91 -3.34 -19.09
CA TYR A 220 2.15 -4.22 -17.95
C TYR A 220 2.29 -5.67 -18.39
N THR A 221 3.34 -6.34 -17.90
CA THR A 221 3.49 -7.80 -17.96
C THR A 221 3.94 -8.32 -16.59
N PRO A 222 3.65 -9.59 -16.24
CA PRO A 222 4.15 -10.19 -15.00
C PRO A 222 5.68 -10.21 -14.88
N ASP A 223 6.41 -10.14 -16.00
CA ASP A 223 7.88 -10.15 -16.01
C ASP A 223 8.50 -8.92 -15.33
N LEU A 224 7.75 -7.82 -15.20
CA LEU A 224 8.18 -6.65 -14.43
C LEU A 224 8.51 -6.96 -12.96
N PHE A 225 7.98 -8.06 -12.41
CA PHE A 225 8.35 -8.55 -11.08
C PHE A 225 9.67 -9.32 -11.05
N LYS A 226 10.10 -9.92 -12.17
CA LYS A 226 11.37 -10.67 -12.28
C LYS A 226 12.55 -9.74 -12.40
N ASP A 227 12.38 -8.63 -13.12
CA ASP A 227 13.39 -7.57 -13.20
C ASP A 227 13.64 -6.88 -11.85
N ALA A 228 12.76 -7.12 -10.87
CA ALA A 228 12.87 -6.59 -9.53
C ALA A 228 13.51 -7.57 -8.55
N SER A 229 13.77 -8.84 -8.89
CA SER A 229 14.17 -9.90 -7.95
C SER A 229 15.60 -10.40 -8.13
#